data_AF-A0A7C0UDB4-F1
#
_entry.id   AF-A0A7C0UDB4-F1
#
_cell.length_a   1.000
_cell.length_b   1.000
_cell.length_c   1.000
_cell.angle_alpha   90.00
_cell.angle_beta   90.00
_cell.angle_gamma   90.00
#
_symmetry.space_group_name_H-M   'P 1'
#
loop_
_entity.id
_entity.type
_entity.pdbx_description
1 polymer ?
#
loop_
_entity_poly.entity_id
_entity_poly.type
_entity_poly.pdbx_seq_one_letter_code
_entity_poly.pdbx_strand_id
1 'polypeptide(L)' 'MGFRFWRRIKIAPGVTLNLSRSGGSLSFGPRGARFTVGRGKRAMMGIPGTGLFYT' A
#
# COMPACT_ATOMS: atom_id res chain seq x y z
N MET A 1 23.38 12.84 13.68
CA MET A 1 21.96 13.17 13.42
C MET A 1 21.61 12.73 11.99
N GLY A 2 21.15 11.49 11.81
CA GLY A 2 21.02 10.88 10.48
C GLY A 2 19.67 11.19 9.82
N PHE A 3 19.69 11.55 8.54
CA PHE A 3 18.50 11.80 7.71
C PHE A 3 17.47 10.67 7.81
N ARG A 4 16.34 10.94 8.48
CA ARG A 4 15.14 10.07 8.47
C ARG A 4 14.38 10.34 7.17
N PHE A 5 14.74 9.63 6.10
CA PHE A 5 14.00 9.69 4.84
C PHE A 5 12.75 8.82 4.92
N TRP A 6 11.60 9.48 5.07
CA TRP A 6 10.28 8.90 4.92
C TRP A 6 9.44 9.82 4.05
N ARG A 7 8.89 9.30 2.95
CA ARG A 7 8.09 10.08 2.01
C ARG A 7 6.92 9.25 1.50
N ARG A 8 5.71 9.74 1.75
CA ARG A 8 4.47 9.17 1.22
C ARG A 8 4.01 10.01 0.01
N ILE A 9 3.95 9.39 -1.15
CA ILE A 9 3.57 10.01 -2.42
C ILE A 9 2.25 9.37 -2.88
N LYS A 10 1.21 10.18 -3.08
CA LYS A 10 -0.01 9.74 -3.78
C LYS A 10 0.21 9.95 -5.27
N ILE A 11 0.14 8.87 -6.06
CA ILE A 11 0.35 8.93 -7.51
C ILE A 11 -1.00 9.07 -8.23
N ALA A 12 -2.00 8.32 -7.75
CA ALA A 12 -3.35 8.31 -8.31
C ALA A 12 -4.37 8.04 -7.19
N PRO A 13 -5.67 8.36 -7.38
CA PRO A 13 -6.72 7.93 -6.46
C PRO A 13 -6.70 6.40 -6.32
N GLY A 14 -6.41 5.91 -5.11
CA GLY A 14 -6.23 4.48 -4.82
C GLY A 14 -4.79 3.99 -4.90
N VAL A 15 -3.82 4.80 -5.33
CA VAL A 15 -2.38 4.44 -5.43
C VAL A 15 -1.53 5.34 -4.53
N THR A 16 -0.96 4.76 -3.48
CA THR A 16 -0.03 5.40 -2.55
C THR A 16 1.31 4.66 -2.54
N LEU A 17 2.38 5.40 -2.79
CA LEU A 17 3.75 4.93 -2.72
C LEU A 17 4.38 5.47 -1.41
N ASN A 18 5.00 4.60 -0.64
CA ASN A 18 5.58 4.89 0.66
C ASN A 18 7.07 4.55 0.59
N LEU A 19 7.92 5.57 0.47
CA LEU A 19 9.37 5.45 0.39
C LEU A 19 9.96 5.64 1.78
N SER A 20 10.79 4.69 2.20
CA SER A 20 11.57 4.81 3.43
C SER A 20 13.01 4.38 3.19
N ARG A 21 13.91 4.78 4.08
CA ARG A 21 15.33 4.44 4.02
C ARG A 21 15.62 2.92 3.98
N SER A 22 14.69 2.09 4.45
CA SER A 22 14.80 0.63 4.53
C SER A 22 14.02 -0.14 3.45
N GLY A 23 13.32 0.57 2.56
CA GLY A 23 12.54 -0.04 1.48
C GLY A 23 11.28 0.77 1.13
N GLY A 24 10.84 0.62 -0.11
CA GLY A 24 9.58 1.18 -0.62
C GLY A 24 8.42 0.21 -0.47
N SER A 25 7.21 0.73 -0.27
CA SER A 25 5.97 -0.03 -0.41
C SER A 25 4.97 0.73 -1.27
N LEU A 26 4.38 0.06 -2.24
CA LEU A 26 3.39 0.59 -3.15
C LEU A 26 2.04 -0.06 -2.80
N SER A 27 1.09 0.70 -2.30
CA SER A 27 -0.30 0.25 -2.16
C SER A 27 -1.12 0.80 -3.32
N PHE A 28 -1.80 -0.06 -4.07
CA PHE A 28 -2.64 0.29 -5.19
C PHE A 28 -3.94 -0.53 -5.16
N GLY A 29 -5.07 0.18 -5.26
CA GLY A 29 -6.36 -0.43 -5.57
C GLY A 29 -7.56 0.19 -4.83
N PRO A 30 -8.77 -0.03 -5.37
CA PRO A 30 -10.02 0.54 -4.87
C PRO A 30 -10.49 -0.11 -3.55
N ARG A 31 -11.55 0.45 -2.94
CA ARG A 31 -12.22 -0.17 -1.79
C ARG A 31 -12.69 -1.58 -2.17
N GLY A 32 -12.08 -2.62 -1.59
CA GLY A 32 -12.34 -4.03 -1.91
C GLY A 32 -11.08 -4.76 -2.39
N ALA A 33 -10.35 -4.22 -3.36
CA ALA A 33 -9.14 -4.86 -3.88
C ALA A 33 -7.93 -3.96 -3.66
N ARG A 34 -7.20 -4.15 -2.55
CA ARG A 34 -6.02 -3.37 -2.20
C ARG A 34 -4.76 -4.23 -2.28
N PHE A 35 -3.98 -4.02 -3.32
CA PHE A 35 -2.68 -4.67 -3.48
C PHE A 35 -1.59 -3.80 -2.87
N THR A 36 -0.77 -4.36 -1.98
CA THR A 36 0.39 -3.70 -1.40
C THR A 36 1.64 -4.50 -1.75
N VAL A 37 2.53 -3.90 -2.53
CA VAL A 37 3.79 -4.48 -2.97
C VAL A 37 4.93 -3.69 -2.33
N GLY A 38 5.60 -4.29 -1.34
CA GLY A 38 6.75 -3.68 -0.67
C GLY A 38 7.74 -4.74 -0.20
N ARG A 39 8.16 -4.67 1.06
CA ARG A 39 9.03 -5.69 1.70
C ARG A 39 8.39 -7.09 1.77
N GLY A 40 7.10 -7.18 1.44
CA GLY A 40 6.35 -8.40 1.11
C GLY A 40 5.24 -8.07 0.12
N LYS A 41 4.75 -9.07 -0.61
CA LYS A 41 3.56 -8.96 -1.49
C LYS A 41 2.33 -9.26 -0.63
N ARG A 42 1.51 -8.26 -0.32
CA ARG A 42 0.24 -8.43 0.40
C ARG A 42 -0.89 -8.01 -0.52
N ALA A 43 -1.66 -8.97 -1.00
CA ALA A 43 -2.78 -8.76 -1.88
C ALA A 43 -4.06 -8.86 -1.06
N MET A 44 -4.63 -7.71 -0.69
CA MET A 44 -5.91 -7.71 0.01
C MET A 44 -7.02 -7.75 -1.03
N MET A 45 -7.69 -8.89 -1.17
CA MET A 45 -8.84 -9.04 -2.06
C MET A 45 -10.05 -9.31 -1.18
N GLY A 46 -10.97 -8.36 -1.15
CA GLY A 46 -12.21 -8.42 -0.38
C GLY A 46 -13.37 -7.94 -1.23
N ILE A 47 -14.53 -8.54 -1.01
CA ILE A 47 -15.75 -8.12 -1.70
C ILE A 47 -16.29 -6.90 -0.93
N PRO A 48 -16.34 -5.70 -1.55
CA PRO A 48 -16.83 -4.52 -0.87
C PRO A 48 -18.31 -4.71 -0.50
N GLY A 49 -18.65 -4.50 0.78
CA GLY A 49 -20.01 -4.64 1.29
C GLY A 49 -20.32 -5.96 2.00
N THR A 50 -19.44 -6.97 1.96
CA THR A 50 -19.67 -8.26 2.66
C THR A 50 -18.82 -8.43 3.92
N GLY A 51 -17.88 -7.51 4.21
CA GLY A 51 -16.98 -7.61 5.36
C GLY A 51 -15.93 -8.72 5.26
N LEU A 52 -15.92 -9.48 4.16
CA LEU A 52 -14.96 -10.53 3.89
C LEU A 52 -13.74 -9.94 3.19
N PHE A 53 -12.61 -10.00 3.87
CA PHE A 53 -11.32 -9.54 3.36
C PHE A 53 -10.30 -10.69 3.43
N TYR A 54 -9.77 -11.09 2.27
CA TYR A 54 -8.65 -12.01 2.18
C TYR A 54 -7.34 -11.21 2.17
N THR A 55 -6.29 -11.67 2.88
CA THR A 55 -5.04 -10.91 3.13
C THR A 55 -3.82 -11.60 2.58
#